data_AF-A0A8D8GJ93-F1
#
_entry.id   AF-A0A8D8GJ93-F1
#
_cell.length_a   1.000
_cell.length_b   1.000
_cell.length_c   1.000
_cell.angle_alpha   90.00
_cell.angle_beta   90.00
_cell.angle_gamma   90.00
#
_symmetry.space_group_name_H-M   'P 1'
#
loop_
_entity.id
_entity.type
_entity.pdbx_description
1 polymer ?
#
loop_
_entity_poly.entity_id
_entity_poly.type
_entity_poly.pdbx_seq_one_letter_code
_entity_poly.pdbx_strand_id
1 'polypeptide(L)'
;MEHDQCRRTVKFKAAGQNIAYDSWSEKRPDKKKIIREAVFAWWNEHQDFQHHEVDKYVGSSSGVLHFTAMALDYQTHVGCAISEYDYSGGDTLLITCNYSSWTWMEQPIYKKGSPCADCGGQCDAKYKHLCPVKR
;
A
#
# COMPACT_ATOMS: atom_id res chain seq x y z
N MET A 1 8.60 -10.55 10.31
CA MET A 1 8.31 -9.10 10.21
C MET A 1 7.10 -8.84 11.08
N GLU A 2 7.23 -7.94 12.04
CA GLU A 2 6.13 -7.56 12.93
C GLU A 2 5.65 -6.16 12.54
N HIS A 3 4.34 -5.95 12.53
CA HIS A 3 3.77 -4.62 12.38
C HIS A 3 3.82 -3.87 13.71
N ASP A 4 3.93 -2.54 13.69
CA ASP A 4 3.84 -1.74 14.91
C ASP A 4 2.52 -2.01 15.65
N GLN A 5 2.59 -2.22 16.96
CA GLN A 5 1.41 -2.50 17.79
C GLN A 5 0.41 -1.34 17.84
N CYS A 6 0.87 -0.10 17.67
CA CYS A 6 0.02 1.08 17.57
C CYS A 6 0.57 2.10 16.57
N ARG A 7 -0.17 2.29 15.47
CA ARG A 7 0.12 3.30 14.42
C ARG A 7 -1.01 4.32 14.27
N ARG A 8 -1.91 4.35 15.25
CA ARG A 8 -3.08 5.22 15.29
C ARG A 8 -2.67 6.68 15.45
N THR A 9 -3.23 7.58 14.65
CA THR A 9 -3.12 9.02 14.88
C THR A 9 -4.48 9.63 15.22
N VAL A 10 -4.50 10.91 15.61
CA VAL A 10 -5.76 11.65 15.84
C VAL A 10 -6.63 11.68 14.57
N LYS A 11 -6.00 11.87 13.40
CA LYS A 11 -6.68 11.96 12.10
C LYS A 11 -6.97 10.59 11.48
N PHE A 12 -6.04 9.65 11.59
CA PHE A 12 -6.10 8.33 10.96
C PHE A 12 -6.15 7.25 12.04
N LYS A 13 -7.37 6.91 12.46
CA LYS A 13 -7.58 6.00 13.59
C LYS A 13 -7.30 4.53 13.26
N ALA A 14 -7.33 4.20 11.97
CA ALA A 14 -7.21 2.86 11.43
C ALA A 14 -6.03 2.73 10.47
N ALA A 15 -4.96 3.50 10.71
CA ALA A 15 -3.85 3.59 9.77
C ALA A 15 -3.31 2.22 9.38
N GLY A 16 -3.16 1.93 8.08
CA GLY A 16 -2.63 0.68 7.54
C GLY A 16 -1.12 0.67 7.39
N GLN A 17 -0.53 -0.46 6.97
CA GLN A 17 0.93 -0.56 6.83
C GLN A 17 1.36 -1.62 5.80
N ASN A 18 2.29 -1.25 4.91
CA ASN A 18 3.09 -2.20 4.12
C ASN A 18 4.53 -2.17 4.62
N ILE A 19 5.18 -3.34 4.64
CA ILE A 19 6.58 -3.49 5.03
C ILE A 19 7.31 -4.27 3.93
N ALA A 20 8.54 -3.87 3.62
CA ALA A 20 9.48 -4.64 2.82
C ALA A 20 10.81 -4.70 3.56
N TYR A 21 11.46 -5.85 3.50
CA TYR A 21 12.73 -6.13 4.14
C TYR A 21 13.64 -6.78 3.12
N ASP A 22 14.85 -6.26 2.99
CA ASP A 22 15.91 -6.84 2.19
C ASP A 22 17.24 -6.79 2.94
N SER A 23 18.11 -7.76 2.67
CA SER A 23 19.45 -7.84 3.24
C SER A 23 20.44 -8.36 2.20
N TRP A 24 21.64 -7.80 2.19
CA TRP A 24 22.70 -8.16 1.26
C TRP A 24 23.98 -8.53 2.02
N SER A 25 24.57 -9.66 1.68
CA SER A 25 25.90 -10.06 2.15
C SER A 25 27.04 -9.29 1.46
N GLU A 26 26.71 -8.61 0.36
CA GLU A 26 27.62 -7.80 -0.45
C GLU A 26 27.11 -6.36 -0.52
N LYS A 27 27.72 -5.54 -1.40
CA LYS A 27 27.31 -4.15 -1.60
C LYS A 27 25.84 -4.08 -2.03
N ARG A 28 25.02 -3.38 -1.25
CA ARG A 28 23.60 -3.15 -1.57
C ARG A 28 23.40 -2.44 -2.93
N PRO A 29 22.29 -2.73 -3.64
CA PRO A 29 21.86 -1.97 -4.80
C PRO A 29 21.55 -0.49 -4.47
N ASP A 30 21.32 0.31 -5.52
CA ASP A 30 20.87 1.69 -5.36
C ASP A 30 19.53 1.77 -4.60
N LYS A 31 19.44 2.71 -3.66
CA LYS A 31 18.26 2.89 -2.81
C LYS A 31 16.98 3.15 -3.60
N LYS A 32 17.04 3.93 -4.70
CA LYS A 32 15.85 4.20 -5.52
C LYS A 32 15.39 2.94 -6.25
N LYS A 33 16.32 2.08 -6.65
CA LYS A 33 16.00 0.78 -7.24
C LYS A 33 15.26 -0.10 -6.22
N ILE A 34 15.78 -0.22 -5.00
CA ILE A 34 15.16 -1.02 -3.92
C ILE A 34 13.74 -0.51 -3.61
N ILE A 35 13.56 0.80 -3.43
CA ILE A 35 12.23 1.40 -3.20
C ILE A 35 11.27 1.05 -4.34
N ARG A 36 11.74 1.17 -5.58
CA ARG A 36 10.93 0.87 -6.76
C ARG A 36 10.53 -0.61 -6.77
N GLU A 37 11.46 -1.52 -6.55
CA GLU A 37 11.22 -2.95 -6.50
C GLU A 37 10.24 -3.34 -5.40
N ALA A 38 10.37 -2.79 -4.20
CA ALA A 38 9.43 -3.02 -3.09
C ALA A 38 8.00 -2.55 -3.44
N VAL A 39 7.85 -1.34 -3.98
CA VAL A 39 6.54 -0.81 -4.38
C VAL A 39 5.91 -1.63 -5.51
N PHE A 40 6.71 -2.09 -6.48
CA PHE A 40 6.21 -2.97 -7.53
C PHE A 40 5.85 -4.35 -7.00
N ALA A 41 6.64 -4.93 -6.10
CA ALA A 41 6.33 -6.21 -5.49
C ALA A 41 4.98 -6.16 -4.75
N TRP A 42 4.76 -5.14 -3.92
CA TRP A 42 3.48 -4.92 -3.24
C TRP A 42 2.31 -4.78 -4.22
N TRP A 43 2.48 -4.02 -5.30
CA TRP A 43 1.42 -3.86 -6.30
C TRP A 43 1.13 -5.15 -7.05
N ASN A 44 2.17 -5.89 -7.44
CA ASN A 44 2.08 -7.09 -8.27
C ASN A 44 1.28 -8.24 -7.63
N GLU A 45 1.05 -8.20 -6.31
CA GLU A 45 0.12 -9.12 -5.63
C GLU A 45 -1.30 -9.06 -6.19
N HIS A 46 -1.66 -8.01 -6.95
CA HIS A 46 -2.94 -7.95 -7.68
C HIS A 46 -3.17 -9.16 -8.60
N GLN A 47 -2.11 -9.86 -9.01
CA GLN A 47 -2.19 -11.06 -9.84
C GLN A 47 -2.83 -12.24 -9.11
N ASP A 48 -2.68 -12.28 -7.78
CA ASP A 48 -3.25 -13.31 -6.90
C ASP A 48 -4.60 -12.87 -6.30
N PHE A 49 -5.05 -11.64 -6.60
CA PHE A 49 -6.30 -11.10 -6.08
C PHE A 49 -7.52 -11.56 -6.88
N GLN A 50 -8.46 -12.21 -6.20
CA GLN A 50 -9.70 -12.66 -6.80
C GLN A 50 -10.64 -11.49 -7.07
N HIS A 51 -10.96 -11.23 -8.34
CA HIS A 51 -11.79 -10.07 -8.76
C HIS A 51 -13.17 -9.96 -8.09
N HIS A 52 -13.75 -11.05 -7.58
CA HIS A 52 -15.01 -11.00 -6.86
C HIS A 52 -14.87 -10.36 -5.46
N GLU A 53 -13.66 -10.37 -4.88
CA GLU A 53 -13.37 -9.73 -3.59
C GLU A 53 -13.27 -8.20 -3.68
N VAL A 54 -13.26 -7.61 -4.89
CA VAL A 54 -13.27 -6.15 -5.06
C VAL A 54 -14.49 -5.52 -4.38
N ASP A 55 -15.66 -6.14 -4.55
CA ASP A 55 -16.92 -5.59 -4.02
C ASP A 55 -17.07 -5.87 -2.52
N LYS A 56 -16.38 -6.89 -2.02
CA LYS A 56 -16.41 -7.32 -0.63
C LYS A 56 -15.20 -8.21 -0.34
N TYR A 57 -14.24 -7.68 0.41
CA TYR A 57 -13.05 -8.42 0.79
C TYR A 57 -13.37 -9.45 1.88
N VAL A 58 -13.16 -10.74 1.60
CA VAL A 58 -13.45 -11.86 2.51
C VAL A 58 -12.19 -12.64 2.90
N GLY A 59 -11.02 -12.22 2.41
CA GLY A 59 -9.73 -12.83 2.73
C GLY A 59 -9.51 -14.18 2.07
N SER A 60 -10.16 -14.47 0.93
CA SER A 60 -9.92 -15.73 0.19
C SER A 60 -8.65 -15.69 -0.66
N SER A 61 -8.19 -14.51 -1.05
CA SER A 61 -6.90 -14.29 -1.72
C SER A 61 -5.75 -14.29 -0.71
N SER A 62 -4.72 -15.10 -0.97
CA SER A 62 -3.52 -15.18 -0.14
C SER A 62 -2.46 -14.21 -0.62
N GLY A 63 -1.76 -13.54 0.32
CA GLY A 63 -0.61 -12.70 -0.03
C GLY A 63 -0.94 -11.43 -0.83
N VAL A 64 -2.14 -10.85 -0.65
CA VAL A 64 -2.62 -9.68 -1.39
C VAL A 64 -2.76 -8.41 -0.56
N LEU A 65 -2.37 -8.46 0.71
CA LEU A 65 -2.64 -7.39 1.66
C LEU A 65 -1.87 -6.11 1.33
N HIS A 66 -0.69 -6.20 0.72
CA HIS A 66 0.05 -5.00 0.33
C HIS A 66 -0.62 -4.33 -0.87
N PHE A 67 -1.05 -5.10 -1.86
CA PHE A 67 -1.82 -4.60 -3.00
C PHE A 67 -3.12 -3.94 -2.54
N THR A 68 -3.91 -4.63 -1.73
CA THR A 68 -5.20 -4.09 -1.28
C THR A 68 -5.00 -2.77 -0.53
N ALA A 69 -4.03 -2.67 0.38
CA ALA A 69 -3.73 -1.42 1.09
C ALA A 69 -3.38 -0.25 0.15
N MET A 70 -2.74 -0.53 -1.00
CA MET A 70 -2.43 0.46 -2.03
C MET A 70 -3.65 0.83 -2.89
N ALA A 71 -4.54 -0.12 -3.15
CA ALA A 71 -5.68 0.03 -4.07
C ALA A 71 -6.96 0.56 -3.41
N LEU A 72 -7.04 0.63 -2.08
CA LEU A 72 -8.20 1.13 -1.34
C LEU A 72 -8.63 2.53 -1.81
N ASP A 73 -9.88 2.70 -2.24
CA ASP A 73 -10.37 3.99 -2.76
C ASP A 73 -10.58 5.07 -1.69
N TYR A 74 -10.76 4.67 -0.43
CA TYR A 74 -10.78 5.54 0.74
C TYR A 74 -9.38 5.77 1.34
N GLN A 75 -8.32 5.30 0.67
CA GLN A 75 -6.96 5.68 0.98
C GLN A 75 -6.71 7.11 0.51
N THR A 76 -6.38 8.01 1.43
CA THR A 76 -6.17 9.42 1.10
C THR A 76 -4.74 9.89 1.36
N HIS A 77 -4.01 9.23 2.26
CA HIS A 77 -2.65 9.61 2.62
C HIS A 77 -1.76 8.39 2.79
N VAL A 78 -0.48 8.56 2.46
CA VAL A 78 0.59 7.60 2.69
C VAL A 78 1.83 8.34 3.20
N GLY A 79 2.56 7.74 4.12
CA GLY A 79 3.85 8.22 4.61
C GLY A 79 4.80 7.04 4.79
N CYS A 80 6.00 7.14 4.22
CA CYS A 80 6.97 6.06 4.21
C CYS A 80 8.28 6.46 4.88
N ALA A 81 8.96 5.48 5.46
CA ALA A 81 10.30 5.61 6.02
C ALA A 81 11.17 4.42 5.62
N ILE A 82 12.48 4.63 5.65
CA ILE A 82 13.49 3.61 5.40
C ILE A 82 14.43 3.60 6.60
N SER A 83 14.63 2.43 7.20
CA SER A 83 15.66 2.18 8.18
C SER A 83 16.78 1.36 7.54
N GLU A 84 18.02 1.81 7.71
CA GLU A 84 19.22 1.12 7.22
C GLU A 84 20.09 0.76 8.41
N TYR A 85 20.49 -0.50 8.51
CA TYR A 85 21.29 -1.00 9.63
C TYR A 85 22.07 -2.25 9.23
N ASP A 86 23.17 -2.53 9.92
CA ASP A 86 23.88 -3.80 9.79
C ASP A 86 23.22 -4.84 10.68
N TYR A 87 22.87 -6.00 10.11
CA TYR A 87 22.30 -7.12 10.86
C TYR A 87 22.89 -8.43 10.38
N SER A 88 23.39 -9.25 11.32
CA SER A 88 24.02 -10.54 11.03
C SER A 88 25.16 -10.48 10.00
N GLY A 89 25.87 -9.36 9.91
CA GLY A 89 26.99 -9.17 8.98
C GLY A 89 26.59 -8.75 7.55
N GLY A 90 25.33 -8.39 7.32
CA GLY A 90 24.85 -7.85 6.04
C GLY A 90 24.18 -6.47 6.17
N ASP A 91 24.32 -5.66 5.12
CA ASP A 91 23.63 -4.37 4.98
C ASP A 91 22.13 -4.66 4.82
N THR A 92 21.33 -4.14 5.74
CA THR A 92 19.91 -4.44 5.85
C THR A 92 19.09 -3.17 5.69
N LEU A 93 17.98 -3.29 4.96
CA LEU A 93 17.08 -2.19 4.69
C LEU A 93 15.63 -2.62 4.96
N LEU A 94 14.94 -1.81 5.76
CA LEU A 94 13.53 -1.97 6.09
C LEU A 94 12.76 -0.77 5.55
N ILE A 95 11.84 -0.99 4.60
CA ILE A 95 10.91 0.01 4.11
C ILE A 95 9.58 -0.20 4.81
N THR A 96 9.00 0.87 5.33
CA THR A 96 7.65 0.84 5.90
C THR A 96 6.85 2.01 5.37
N CYS A 97 5.67 1.72 4.82
CA CYS A 97 4.70 2.72 4.38
C CYS A 97 3.44 2.60 5.21
N ASN A 98 3.13 3.65 5.97
CA ASN A 98 1.87 3.78 6.70
C ASN A 98 0.84 4.49 5.84
N TYR A 99 -0.39 4.04 5.98
CA TYR A 99 -1.52 4.44 5.16
C TYR A 99 -2.63 5.04 6.02
N SER A 100 -3.47 5.93 5.49
CA SER A 100 -4.59 6.54 6.22
C SER A 100 -5.65 5.56 6.73
N SER A 101 -5.78 4.39 6.10
CA SER A 101 -6.69 3.32 6.52
C SER A 101 -6.08 1.93 6.27
N TRP A 102 -6.76 0.91 6.80
CA TRP A 102 -6.49 -0.52 6.66
C TRP A 102 -7.51 -1.19 5.72
N THR A 103 -7.15 -2.34 5.14
CA THR A 103 -8.04 -3.20 4.35
C THR A 103 -9.03 -3.93 5.26
N TRP A 104 -10.25 -3.43 5.35
CA TRP A 104 -11.28 -4.00 6.22
C TRP A 104 -11.97 -5.22 5.59
N MET A 105 -12.17 -6.26 6.41
CA MET A 105 -13.03 -7.39 6.05
C MET A 105 -14.46 -6.91 5.80
N GLU A 106 -15.14 -7.59 4.89
CA GLU A 106 -16.53 -7.35 4.49
C GLU A 106 -16.78 -5.96 3.87
N GLN A 107 -15.72 -5.21 3.55
CA GLN A 107 -15.79 -3.92 2.86
C GLN A 107 -15.25 -4.05 1.42
N PRO A 108 -15.73 -3.23 0.47
CA PRO A 108 -15.13 -3.17 -0.85
C PRO A 108 -13.68 -2.63 -0.78
N ILE A 109 -12.83 -3.09 -1.70
CA ILE A 109 -11.50 -2.48 -1.91
C ILE A 109 -11.68 -1.12 -2.60
N TYR A 110 -12.46 -1.11 -3.68
CA TYR A 110 -12.89 0.10 -4.35
C TYR A 110 -14.25 -0.13 -5.01
N LYS A 111 -15.04 0.93 -5.15
CA LYS A 111 -16.32 0.85 -5.84
C LYS A 111 -16.13 0.69 -7.35
N LYS A 112 -16.72 -0.37 -7.93
CA LYS A 112 -16.74 -0.57 -9.40
C LYS A 112 -17.62 0.49 -10.08
N GLY A 113 -17.17 0.97 -11.24
CA GLY A 113 -17.92 1.93 -12.05
C GLY A 113 -17.05 2.58 -13.12
N SER A 114 -17.66 3.50 -13.89
CA SER A 114 -16.89 4.36 -14.79
C SER A 114 -15.94 5.25 -13.99
N PRO A 115 -14.71 5.51 -14.49
CA PRO A 115 -13.77 6.39 -13.81
C PRO A 115 -14.40 7.72 -13.44
N CYS A 116 -14.17 8.14 -12.21
CA CYS A 116 -14.60 9.42 -11.66
C CYS A 116 -16.11 9.68 -11.57
N ALA A 117 -16.96 8.66 -11.77
CA ALA A 117 -18.41 8.78 -11.67
C ALA A 117 -18.85 9.39 -10.32
N ASP A 118 -18.16 9.03 -9.23
CA ASP A 118 -18.44 9.52 -7.88
C ASP A 118 -17.52 10.68 -7.43
N CYS A 119 -16.69 11.24 -8.33
CA CYS A 119 -15.79 12.36 -8.01
C CYS A 119 -16.43 13.74 -8.20
N GLY A 120 -17.76 13.84 -8.30
CA GLY A 120 -18.45 15.08 -8.65
C GLY A 120 -18.39 15.42 -10.14
N GLY A 121 -18.23 14.41 -10.99
CA GLY A 121 -18.24 14.55 -12.46
C GLY A 121 -16.93 15.01 -13.10
N GLN A 122 -15.86 15.13 -12.33
CA GLN A 122 -14.54 15.52 -12.84
C GLN A 122 -13.45 14.60 -12.33
N CYS A 123 -12.54 14.21 -13.23
CA CYS A 123 -11.29 13.54 -12.88
C CYS A 123 -10.19 14.56 -12.62
N ASP A 124 -9.12 14.11 -11.95
CA ASP A 124 -7.88 14.87 -11.87
C ASP A 124 -7.28 15.12 -13.27
N ALA A 125 -6.70 16.31 -13.46
CA ALA A 125 -6.16 16.73 -14.76
C ALA A 125 -4.93 15.91 -15.18
N LYS A 126 -4.13 15.44 -14.22
CA LYS A 126 -2.94 14.62 -14.45
C LYS A 126 -3.27 13.14 -14.38
N TYR A 127 -4.01 12.74 -13.35
CA TYR A 127 -4.42 11.35 -13.12
C TYR A 127 -5.87 11.14 -13.58
N LYS A 128 -6.04 10.96 -14.89
CA LYS A 128 -7.34 10.96 -15.60
C LYS A 128 -8.39 9.93 -15.13
N HIS A 129 -8.06 9.07 -14.16
CA HIS A 129 -8.96 8.07 -13.60
C HIS A 129 -9.07 8.14 -12.07
N LEU A 130 -8.48 9.16 -11.45
CA LEU A 130 -8.57 9.41 -10.02
C LEU A 130 -9.40 10.67 -9.76
N CYS A 131 -10.03 10.72 -8.58
CA CYS A 131 -10.66 11.95 -8.13
C CYS A 131 -9.62 13.06 -7.92
N PRO A 132 -9.97 14.33 -8.21
CA PRO A 132 -9.15 15.47 -7.83
C PRO A 132 -8.90 15.51 -6.32
N VAL A 133 -7.72 15.96 -5.91
CA VAL A 133 -7.43 16.23 -4.50
C VAL A 133 -8.35 17.35 -4.02
N LYS A 134 -9.18 17.06 -3.02
CA LYS A 134 -9.91 18.10 -2.28
C LYS A 134 -8.87 18.90 -1.48
N ARG A 135 -8.59 20.12 -1.90
CA ARG A 135 -7.74 21.07 -1.17
C ARG A 135 -8.46 21.62 0.05
#